data_AF-A0A0T5ZV71-F1
#
_entry.id   AF-A0A0T5ZV71-F1
#
_cell.length_a   1.000
_cell.length_b   1.000
_cell.length_c   1.000
_cell.angle_alpha   90.00
_cell.angle_beta   90.00
_cell.angle_gamma   90.00
#
_symmetry.space_group_name_H-M   'P 1'
#
loop_
_entity.id
_entity.type
_entity.pdbx_description
1 polymer ?
#
loop_
_entity_poly.entity_id
_entity_poly.type
_entity_poly.pdbx_seq_one_letter_code
_entity_poly.pdbx_strand_id
1 'polypeptide(L)'
;MRYLRACLIITSVFLLAISLISCKDKSDQSGTVSMKKDSETGQTYTDPFTYCSAVSNIDSPDSRYVGPKIPEVIARGLQKAFEAPGGAPLDVFIRGTFWRCMDGKVYACNVGANLPCDQKADTSHKPNEGMVEWCESNLDSEFIPAYASGRATIYEWRCKGKEPTIVKEITKPDAAGYISNIWYVITPD
;
A
#
# COMPACT_ATOMS: atom_id res chain seq x y z
N MET A 1 38.96 10.34 -39.11
CA MET A 1 39.59 9.46 -38.09
C MET A 1 38.52 8.48 -37.60
N ARG A 2 38.11 7.44 -38.35
CA ARG A 2 38.72 6.10 -38.54
C ARG A 2 39.58 5.64 -37.36
N TYR A 3 39.08 4.75 -36.52
CA TYR A 3 39.74 3.47 -36.20
C TYR A 3 38.73 2.38 -35.87
N LEU A 4 38.60 1.49 -36.85
CA LEU A 4 38.03 0.15 -36.84
C LEU A 4 39.09 -0.80 -36.23
N ARG A 5 38.72 -1.73 -35.34
CA ARG A 5 39.48 -2.99 -35.17
C ARG A 5 38.53 -4.15 -34.87
N ALA A 6 38.26 -4.89 -35.93
CA ALA A 6 37.79 -6.28 -35.91
C ALA A 6 38.97 -7.21 -35.56
N CYS A 7 38.70 -8.36 -34.94
CA CYS A 7 39.64 -9.48 -34.91
C CYS A 7 38.87 -10.81 -35.01
N LEU A 8 39.07 -11.48 -36.16
CA LEU A 8 39.15 -12.92 -36.46
C LEU A 8 38.42 -13.91 -35.52
N ILE A 9 37.38 -14.64 -35.93
CA ILE A 9 37.33 -15.81 -36.85
C ILE A 9 38.43 -16.86 -36.59
N ILE A 10 38.08 -17.96 -35.91
CA ILE A 10 38.60 -19.32 -36.21
C ILE A 10 37.42 -20.29 -36.22
N THR A 11 37.24 -20.90 -37.39
CA THR A 11 36.31 -21.96 -37.80
C THR A 11 36.83 -23.36 -37.46
N SER A 12 35.95 -24.30 -37.09
CA SER A 12 36.01 -25.78 -37.28
C SER A 12 34.73 -26.39 -36.66
N VAL A 13 33.64 -26.75 -37.33
CA VAL A 13 33.35 -27.72 -38.43
C VAL A 13 33.48 -29.21 -38.04
N PHE A 14 32.30 -29.79 -37.75
CA PHE A 14 31.76 -31.14 -38.08
C PHE A 14 32.19 -32.44 -37.35
N LEU A 15 31.18 -33.14 -36.80
CA LEU A 15 30.82 -34.58 -37.02
C LEU A 15 29.57 -34.91 -36.17
N LEU A 16 28.35 -34.91 -36.71
CA LEU A 16 27.62 -36.03 -37.35
C LEU A 16 27.59 -37.34 -36.53
N ALA A 17 26.47 -37.58 -35.84
CA ALA A 17 25.97 -38.92 -35.56
C ALA A 17 24.44 -38.92 -35.76
N ILE A 18 24.01 -39.48 -36.88
CA ILE A 18 22.63 -39.82 -37.21
C ILE A 18 22.34 -41.16 -36.52
N SER A 19 21.22 -41.26 -35.81
CA SER A 19 20.64 -42.56 -35.44
C SER A 19 19.15 -42.54 -35.75
N LEU A 20 18.80 -43.32 -36.78
CA LEU A 20 17.46 -43.63 -37.24
C LEU A 20 16.85 -44.68 -36.30
N ILE A 21 15.69 -44.40 -35.71
CA ILE A 21 14.74 -45.45 -35.30
C ILE A 21 13.35 -45.04 -35.81
N SER A 22 12.75 -45.95 -36.58
CA SER A 22 11.51 -45.79 -37.32
C SER A 22 10.29 -46.21 -36.50
N CYS A 23 9.24 -45.40 -36.66
CA CYS A 23 7.78 -45.54 -36.49
C CYS A 23 7.16 -46.62 -35.58
N LYS A 24 6.24 -46.14 -34.72
CA LYS A 24 4.91 -46.76 -34.61
C LYS A 24 3.83 -45.71 -34.34
N ASP A 25 2.95 -45.54 -35.31
CA ASP A 25 1.69 -44.81 -35.17
C ASP A 25 0.82 -45.45 -34.08
N LYS A 26 0.27 -44.62 -33.20
CA LYS A 26 -1.03 -44.88 -32.59
C LYS A 26 -1.87 -43.60 -32.61
N SER A 27 -2.97 -43.77 -33.31
CA SER A 27 -4.19 -42.98 -33.33
C SER A 27 -4.55 -42.30 -32.00
N ASP A 28 -5.00 -41.07 -32.16
CA ASP A 28 -6.26 -40.56 -31.61
C ASP A 28 -6.34 -40.44 -30.08
N GLN A 29 -6.11 -39.22 -29.60
CA GLN A 29 -7.09 -38.56 -28.76
C GLN A 29 -6.85 -37.05 -28.85
N SER A 30 -7.72 -36.41 -29.63
CA SER A 30 -8.12 -35.02 -29.42
C SER A 30 -8.71 -34.91 -28.01
N GLY A 31 -7.83 -34.83 -27.03
CA GLY A 31 -8.14 -34.44 -25.67
C GLY A 31 -7.95 -32.95 -25.61
N THR A 32 -9.04 -32.20 -25.77
CA THR A 32 -9.15 -30.83 -25.31
C THR A 32 -8.67 -30.80 -23.87
N VAL A 33 -7.39 -30.47 -23.62
CA VAL A 33 -6.98 -29.92 -22.34
C VAL A 33 -7.61 -28.55 -22.33
N SER A 34 -8.90 -28.56 -21.98
CA SER A 34 -9.55 -27.45 -21.35
C SER A 34 -8.59 -27.06 -20.23
N MET A 35 -7.83 -26.00 -20.46
CA MET A 35 -7.37 -25.20 -19.35
C MET A 35 -8.64 -24.81 -18.64
N LYS A 36 -8.99 -25.66 -17.67
CA LYS A 36 -9.91 -25.34 -16.61
C LYS A 36 -9.26 -24.12 -15.98
N LYS A 37 -9.68 -22.95 -16.46
CA LYS A 37 -9.83 -21.78 -15.64
C LYS A 37 -10.69 -22.31 -14.49
N ASP A 38 -10.03 -22.84 -13.47
CA ASP A 38 -10.64 -23.02 -12.18
C ASP A 38 -11.04 -21.59 -11.81
N SER A 39 -12.28 -21.29 -12.18
CA SER A 39 -13.06 -20.24 -11.58
C SER A 39 -12.88 -20.47 -10.09
N GLU A 40 -12.12 -19.59 -9.45
CA GLU A 40 -12.11 -19.44 -8.00
C GLU A 40 -13.56 -19.59 -7.55
N THR A 41 -13.88 -20.76 -6.98
CA THR A 41 -15.05 -20.89 -6.13
C THR A 41 -14.82 -19.86 -5.04
N GLY A 42 -15.60 -18.78 -5.07
CA GLY A 42 -15.33 -17.54 -4.33
C GLY A 42 -15.04 -17.81 -2.87
N GLN A 43 -13.76 -17.92 -2.53
CA GLN A 43 -13.31 -18.18 -1.18
C GLN A 43 -13.60 -16.93 -0.37
N THR A 44 -14.37 -17.10 0.70
CA THR A 44 -14.69 -16.03 1.63
C THR A 44 -13.93 -16.22 2.93
N TYR A 45 -13.65 -15.11 3.60
CA TYR A 45 -12.87 -15.04 4.81
C TYR A 45 -13.63 -14.26 5.87
N THR A 46 -13.68 -14.77 7.09
CA THR A 46 -14.21 -14.05 8.26
C THR A 46 -13.10 -13.60 9.21
N ASP A 47 -11.94 -14.27 9.16
CA ASP A 47 -10.75 -13.91 9.92
C ASP A 47 -9.88 -12.90 9.14
N PRO A 48 -9.61 -11.70 9.68
CA PRO A 48 -8.87 -10.66 8.96
C PRO A 48 -7.41 -11.04 8.69
N PHE A 49 -6.79 -11.87 9.51
CA PHE A 49 -5.39 -12.27 9.34
C PHE A 49 -5.23 -13.28 8.20
N THR A 50 -6.11 -14.28 8.14
CA THR A 50 -6.19 -15.24 7.04
C THR A 50 -6.54 -14.52 5.73
N TYR A 51 -7.47 -13.56 5.78
CA TYR A 51 -7.81 -12.73 4.64
C TYR A 51 -6.58 -11.98 4.10
N CYS A 52 -5.87 -11.22 4.96
CA CYS A 52 -4.69 -10.47 4.52
C CYS A 52 -3.57 -11.36 4.02
N SER A 53 -3.32 -12.52 4.66
CA SER A 53 -2.33 -13.48 4.18
C SER A 53 -2.65 -14.00 2.77
N ALA A 54 -3.93 -14.07 2.38
CA ALA A 54 -4.35 -14.54 1.06
C ALA A 54 -4.30 -13.44 -0.01
N VAL A 55 -4.72 -12.21 0.32
CA VAL A 55 -4.83 -11.12 -0.67
C VAL A 55 -3.58 -10.24 -0.77
N SER A 56 -2.64 -10.36 0.18
CA SER A 56 -1.40 -9.59 0.31
C SER A 56 -1.62 -8.09 0.53
N ASN A 57 -2.07 -7.35 -0.49
CA ASN A 57 -2.18 -5.90 -0.50
C ASN A 57 -3.56 -5.47 -1.01
N ILE A 58 -4.34 -4.80 -0.16
CA ILE A 58 -5.60 -4.17 -0.56
C ILE A 58 -5.94 -3.04 0.42
N ASP A 59 -6.27 -1.86 -0.11
CA ASP A 59 -6.51 -0.64 0.67
C ASP A 59 -7.78 -0.70 1.54
N SER A 60 -8.73 -1.57 1.20
CA SER A 60 -9.93 -1.84 1.99
C SER A 60 -10.43 -3.26 1.70
N PRO A 61 -11.02 -3.98 2.68
CA PRO A 61 -11.57 -5.30 2.46
C PRO A 61 -12.63 -5.28 1.35
N ASP A 62 -12.57 -6.25 0.45
CA ASP A 62 -13.55 -6.42 -0.63
C ASP A 62 -14.56 -7.53 -0.31
N SER A 63 -15.34 -7.95 -1.31
CA SER A 63 -16.39 -8.96 -1.16
C SER A 63 -15.89 -10.34 -0.71
N ARG A 64 -14.59 -10.62 -0.76
CA ARG A 64 -14.01 -11.86 -0.24
C ARG A 64 -13.97 -11.86 1.29
N TYR A 65 -13.96 -10.70 1.94
CA TYR A 65 -14.07 -10.61 3.39
C TYR A 65 -15.53 -10.43 3.82
N VAL A 66 -16.07 -11.41 4.55
CA VAL A 66 -17.48 -11.46 4.97
C VAL A 66 -17.65 -11.39 6.49
N GLY A 67 -16.59 -11.03 7.21
CA GLY A 67 -16.65 -10.76 8.66
C GLY A 67 -17.22 -9.38 8.99
N PRO A 68 -17.22 -8.99 10.29
CA PRO A 68 -17.63 -7.65 10.71
C PRO A 68 -16.80 -6.56 10.01
N LYS A 69 -17.43 -5.43 9.68
CA LYS A 69 -16.75 -4.28 9.03
C LYS A 69 -15.45 -3.92 9.74
N ILE A 70 -15.49 -3.85 11.07
CA ILE A 70 -14.34 -3.68 11.95
C ILE A 70 -14.35 -4.83 12.97
N PRO A 71 -13.48 -5.84 12.82
CA PRO A 71 -13.29 -6.90 13.81
C PRO A 71 -12.85 -6.34 15.16
N GLU A 72 -13.38 -6.91 16.25
CA GLU A 72 -12.97 -6.52 17.60
C GLU A 72 -11.47 -6.67 17.83
N VAL A 73 -10.83 -7.68 17.25
CA VAL A 73 -9.37 -7.89 17.36
C VAL A 73 -8.58 -6.72 16.79
N ILE A 74 -9.06 -6.09 15.71
CA ILE A 74 -8.44 -4.89 15.14
C ILE A 74 -8.63 -3.69 16.07
N ALA A 75 -9.84 -3.50 16.59
CA ALA A 75 -10.15 -2.40 17.50
C ALA A 75 -9.35 -2.51 18.82
N ARG A 76 -9.20 -3.72 19.39
CA ARG A 76 -8.39 -3.97 20.59
C ARG A 76 -6.90 -3.81 20.32
N GLY A 77 -6.43 -4.27 19.16
CA GLY A 77 -5.04 -4.06 18.73
C GLY A 77 -4.69 -2.58 18.65
N LEU A 78 -5.57 -1.75 18.09
CA LEU A 78 -5.42 -0.29 18.08
C LEU A 78 -5.50 0.33 19.48
N GLN A 79 -6.43 -0.14 20.33
CA GLN A 79 -6.52 0.31 21.72
C GLN A 79 -5.20 0.10 22.47
N LYS A 80 -4.57 -1.06 22.27
CA LYS A 80 -3.24 -1.38 22.80
C LYS A 80 -2.14 -0.52 22.16
N ALA A 81 -2.16 -0.37 20.84
CA ALA A 81 -1.15 0.41 20.11
C ALA A 81 -1.16 1.90 20.49
N PHE A 82 -2.33 2.46 20.84
CA PHE A 82 -2.48 3.82 21.34
C PHE A 82 -2.27 3.95 22.86
N GLU A 83 -1.92 2.86 23.54
CA GLU A 83 -1.78 2.82 25.01
C GLU A 83 -3.01 3.43 25.70
N ALA A 84 -4.19 3.15 25.15
CA ALA A 84 -5.41 3.77 25.63
C ALA A 84 -5.69 3.37 27.09
N PRO A 85 -6.19 4.29 27.93
CA PRO A 85 -6.53 3.98 29.31
C PRO A 85 -7.46 2.77 29.41
N GLY A 86 -7.35 1.97 30.47
CA GLY A 86 -8.13 0.73 30.63
C GLY A 86 -9.66 0.88 30.62
N GLY A 87 -10.18 2.10 30.79
CA GLY A 87 -11.60 2.44 30.67
C GLY A 87 -12.02 3.04 29.32
N ALA A 88 -11.10 3.16 28.35
CA ALA A 88 -11.41 3.71 27.03
C ALA A 88 -12.45 2.81 26.32
N PRO A 89 -13.60 3.34 25.88
CA PRO A 89 -14.62 2.54 25.24
C PRO A 89 -14.14 1.98 23.89
N LEU A 90 -14.25 0.67 23.70
CA LEU A 90 -13.89 0.00 22.44
C LEU A 90 -14.68 0.53 21.23
N ASP A 91 -15.90 1.02 21.46
CA ASP A 91 -16.77 1.61 20.43
C ASP A 91 -16.14 2.84 19.73
N VAL A 92 -15.29 3.60 20.43
CA VAL A 92 -14.52 4.70 19.81
C VAL A 92 -13.56 4.14 18.74
N PHE A 93 -12.93 3.00 19.04
CA PHE A 93 -12.06 2.31 18.09
C PHE A 93 -12.85 1.65 16.97
N ILE A 94 -14.00 1.04 17.26
CA ILE A 94 -14.83 0.41 16.23
C ILE A 94 -15.33 1.44 15.20
N ARG A 95 -15.82 2.60 15.63
CA ARG A 95 -16.40 3.58 14.70
C ARG A 95 -15.36 4.37 13.90
N GLY A 96 -14.17 4.59 14.48
CA GLY A 96 -13.13 5.41 13.87
C GLY A 96 -12.10 4.64 13.05
N THR A 97 -12.17 3.30 12.98
CA THR A 97 -11.10 2.50 12.38
C THR A 97 -11.26 2.30 10.88
N PHE A 98 -10.14 2.44 10.19
CA PHE A 98 -9.89 1.93 8.85
C PHE A 98 -8.84 0.84 8.94
N TRP A 99 -8.99 -0.22 8.17
CA TRP A 99 -8.00 -1.29 8.11
C TRP A 99 -7.83 -1.77 6.68
N ARG A 100 -6.63 -2.28 6.41
CA ARG A 100 -6.19 -2.71 5.10
C ARG A 100 -5.21 -3.87 5.23
N CYS A 101 -4.96 -4.54 4.12
CA CYS A 101 -3.88 -5.51 4.05
C CYS A 101 -2.65 -4.86 3.43
N MET A 102 -1.51 -5.00 4.09
CA MET A 102 -0.22 -4.55 3.60
C MET A 102 0.82 -5.63 3.90
N ASP A 103 1.47 -6.13 2.85
CA ASP A 103 2.45 -7.22 2.89
C ASP A 103 1.93 -8.48 3.61
N GLY A 104 0.68 -8.84 3.35
CA GLY A 104 0.04 -10.02 3.93
C GLY A 104 -0.39 -9.85 5.39
N LYS A 105 -0.19 -8.66 5.98
CA LYS A 105 -0.52 -8.36 7.38
C LYS A 105 -1.69 -7.40 7.49
N VAL A 106 -2.38 -7.45 8.61
CA VAL A 106 -3.43 -6.50 8.97
C VAL A 106 -2.77 -5.21 9.47
N TYR A 107 -3.07 -4.10 8.82
CA TYR A 107 -2.74 -2.76 9.30
C TYR A 107 -4.01 -1.97 9.57
N ALA A 108 -4.00 -1.15 10.62
CA ALA A 108 -5.14 -0.34 10.99
C ALA A 108 -4.74 1.08 11.39
N CYS A 109 -5.66 2.02 11.16
CA CYS A 109 -5.56 3.42 11.54
C CYS A 109 -6.90 3.83 12.15
N ASN A 110 -6.89 4.61 13.23
CA ASN A 110 -8.11 5.10 13.87
C ASN A 110 -8.18 6.63 13.76
N VAL A 111 -9.28 7.16 13.25
CA VAL A 111 -9.49 8.61 13.17
C VAL A 111 -9.59 9.19 14.58
N GLY A 112 -8.74 10.18 14.87
CA GLY A 112 -8.57 10.77 16.20
C GLY A 112 -8.08 12.21 16.12
N ALA A 113 -6.95 12.53 16.76
CA ALA A 113 -6.32 13.86 16.85
C ALA A 113 -5.79 14.41 15.50
N ASN A 114 -6.62 14.40 14.45
CA ASN A 114 -6.34 14.80 13.06
C ASN A 114 -5.68 13.75 12.15
N LEU A 115 -5.82 12.44 12.40
CA LEU A 115 -5.27 11.39 11.53
C LEU A 115 -6.13 11.16 10.27
N PRO A 116 -5.62 11.36 9.04
CA PRO A 116 -6.37 11.19 7.79
C PRO A 116 -6.31 9.75 7.27
N CYS A 117 -6.88 8.80 8.02
CA CYS A 117 -6.77 7.36 7.74
C CYS A 117 -7.28 6.93 6.36
N ASP A 118 -8.17 7.70 5.74
CA ASP A 118 -8.80 7.41 4.45
C ASP A 118 -8.23 8.21 3.27
N GLN A 119 -7.19 9.02 3.50
CA GLN A 119 -6.62 9.90 2.48
C GLN A 119 -5.21 9.47 2.09
N LYS A 120 -4.92 9.56 0.79
CA LYS A 120 -3.54 9.48 0.30
C LYS A 120 -2.76 10.69 0.79
N ALA A 121 -1.49 10.48 1.07
CA ALA A 121 -0.56 11.53 1.46
C ALA A 121 -0.50 12.61 0.37
N ASP A 122 -0.61 13.87 0.78
CA ASP A 122 -0.35 15.01 -0.10
C ASP A 122 1.16 15.25 -0.16
N THR A 123 1.72 14.94 -1.32
CA THR A 123 3.14 15.06 -1.66
C THR A 123 3.45 16.32 -2.46
N SER A 124 2.47 17.20 -2.68
CA SER A 124 2.62 18.46 -3.39
C SER A 124 3.59 19.40 -2.69
N HIS A 125 4.53 19.97 -3.43
CA HIS A 125 5.38 21.07 -2.96
C HIS A 125 4.72 22.45 -3.14
N LYS A 126 3.50 22.50 -3.67
CA LYS A 126 2.76 23.75 -3.89
C LYS A 126 1.83 24.02 -2.71
N PRO A 127 1.79 25.26 -2.19
CA PRO A 127 0.86 25.59 -1.13
C PRO A 127 -0.59 25.53 -1.64
N ASN A 128 -1.50 25.14 -0.75
CA ASN A 128 -2.93 25.19 -1.01
C ASN A 128 -3.50 26.58 -0.61
N GLU A 129 -4.75 26.82 -0.95
CA GLU A 129 -5.44 28.10 -0.66
C GLU A 129 -5.48 28.42 0.84
N GLY A 130 -5.78 27.45 1.70
CA GLY A 130 -5.83 27.64 3.15
C GLY A 130 -4.48 28.05 3.75
N MET A 131 -3.37 27.56 3.21
CA MET A 131 -2.02 28.01 3.61
C MET A 131 -1.77 29.47 3.22
N VAL A 132 -2.18 29.86 2.01
CA VAL A 132 -2.03 31.23 1.51
C VAL A 132 -2.83 32.19 2.38
N GLU A 133 -4.11 31.91 2.61
CA GLU A 133 -4.99 32.71 3.48
C GLU A 133 -4.44 32.82 4.92
N TRP A 134 -3.91 31.72 5.46
CA TRP A 134 -3.28 31.73 6.78
C TRP A 134 -2.10 32.71 6.83
N CYS A 135 -1.20 32.69 5.84
CA CYS A 135 -0.04 33.57 5.83
C CYS A 135 -0.38 35.05 5.55
N GLU A 136 -1.54 35.36 4.96
CA GLU A 136 -1.99 36.74 4.82
C GLU A 136 -2.27 37.43 6.16
N SER A 137 -2.80 36.66 7.12
CA SER A 137 -3.16 37.15 8.46
C SER A 137 -2.10 36.85 9.52
N ASN A 138 -1.16 35.93 9.25
CA ASN A 138 -0.16 35.46 10.20
C ASN A 138 1.26 35.56 9.60
N LEU A 139 1.73 36.80 9.46
CA LEU A 139 3.06 37.09 8.89
C LEU A 139 4.16 36.41 9.71
N ASP A 140 5.12 35.81 9.00
CA ASP A 140 6.31 35.16 9.60
C ASP A 140 5.97 34.09 10.67
N SER A 141 4.76 33.52 10.65
CA SER A 141 4.39 32.40 11.52
C SER A 141 5.32 31.21 11.30
N GLU A 142 5.96 30.72 12.35
CA GLU A 142 6.88 29.57 12.26
C GLU A 142 6.18 28.22 11.99
N PHE A 143 4.84 28.19 11.99
CA PHE A 143 4.06 27.02 11.57
C PHE A 143 2.77 27.40 10.84
N ILE A 144 2.26 26.48 10.00
CA ILE A 144 0.92 26.52 9.42
C ILE A 144 0.12 25.32 9.96
N PRO A 145 -1.03 25.52 10.62
CA PRO A 145 -1.79 24.46 11.26
C PRO A 145 -2.44 23.51 10.25
N ALA A 146 -2.65 22.25 10.64
CA ALA A 146 -3.22 21.19 9.78
C ALA A 146 -4.62 21.49 9.21
N TYR A 147 -5.40 22.39 9.83
CA TYR A 147 -6.66 22.81 9.25
C TYR A 147 -6.49 23.72 8.02
N ALA A 148 -5.36 24.44 7.93
CA ALA A 148 -4.99 25.29 6.81
C ALA A 148 -4.14 24.52 5.79
N SER A 149 -3.12 23.79 6.24
CA SER A 149 -2.25 22.99 5.37
C SER A 149 -2.89 21.70 4.84
N GLY A 150 -4.03 21.30 5.41
CA GLY A 150 -4.60 19.98 5.18
C GLY A 150 -3.92 18.92 6.03
N ARG A 151 -4.68 17.91 6.44
CA ARG A 151 -4.19 16.87 7.37
C ARG A 151 -3.31 15.82 6.70
N ALA A 152 -3.37 15.73 5.36
CA ALA A 152 -2.67 14.73 4.57
C ALA A 152 -1.27 15.17 4.10
N THR A 153 -0.87 16.43 4.31
CA THR A 153 0.44 16.90 3.85
C THR A 153 1.57 16.18 4.58
N ILE A 154 2.61 15.82 3.83
CA ILE A 154 3.82 15.20 4.41
C ILE A 154 4.90 16.22 4.77
N TYR A 155 4.60 17.52 4.62
CA TYR A 155 5.53 18.60 4.89
C TYR A 155 5.09 19.42 6.10
N GLU A 156 6.08 19.87 6.87
CA GLU A 156 5.92 20.98 7.80
C GLU A 156 6.04 22.29 7.01
N TRP A 157 5.10 23.20 7.25
CA TRP A 157 5.01 24.49 6.56
C TRP A 157 5.08 25.63 7.55
N ARG A 158 5.63 26.76 7.11
CA ARG A 158 5.66 28.04 7.82
C ARG A 158 5.39 29.21 6.87
N CYS A 159 5.14 30.39 7.40
CA CYS A 159 5.06 31.62 6.62
C CYS A 159 6.41 32.33 6.61
N LYS A 160 6.79 32.87 5.45
CA LYS A 160 7.89 33.85 5.29
C LYS A 160 7.29 35.11 4.67
N GLY A 161 7.09 36.14 5.48
CA GLY A 161 6.12 37.19 5.17
C GLY A 161 4.75 36.59 4.93
N LYS A 162 4.18 36.82 3.73
CA LYS A 162 2.89 36.27 3.29
C LYS A 162 3.02 34.94 2.52
N GLU A 163 4.23 34.45 2.30
CA GLU A 163 4.47 33.29 1.45
C GLU A 163 4.54 32.00 2.29
N PRO A 164 3.69 30.98 2.04
CA PRO A 164 3.86 29.67 2.64
C PRO A 164 5.12 28.99 2.09
N THR A 165 5.94 28.45 2.98
CA THR A 165 7.21 27.78 2.64
C THR A 165 7.35 26.46 3.38
N ILE A 166 7.93 25.47 2.71
CA ILE A 166 8.25 24.17 3.31
C ILE A 166 9.42 24.33 4.26
N VAL A 167 9.28 23.81 5.47
CA VAL A 167 10.37 23.67 6.45
C VAL A 167 11.12 22.37 6.19
N LYS A 168 10.39 21.24 6.16
CA LYS A 168 10.94 19.90 5.94
C LYS A 168 9.84 18.89 5.63
N GLU A 169 10.23 17.75 5.09
CA GLU A 169 9.40 16.54 5.07
C GLU A 169 9.34 15.92 6.48
N ILE A 170 8.14 15.60 6.96
CA ILE A 170 7.90 15.03 8.30
C ILE A 170 7.53 13.54 8.27
N THR A 171 7.14 13.02 7.11
CA THR A 171 6.79 11.61 6.90
C THR A 171 6.86 11.28 5.42
N LYS A 172 6.68 10.01 5.07
CA LYS A 172 6.63 9.54 3.68
C LYS A 172 5.35 8.77 3.41
N PRO A 173 4.84 8.76 2.17
CA PRO A 173 3.85 7.79 1.77
C PRO A 173 4.42 6.37 1.87
N ASP A 174 3.58 5.41 2.24
CA ASP A 174 3.83 3.99 2.01
C ASP A 174 3.65 3.63 0.53
N ALA A 175 3.84 2.34 0.20
CA ALA A 175 3.73 1.84 -1.17
C ALA A 175 2.34 2.02 -1.81
N ALA A 176 1.28 2.10 -1.00
CA ALA A 176 -0.07 2.40 -1.46
C ALA A 176 -0.34 3.91 -1.55
N GLY A 177 0.54 4.77 -1.02
CA GLY A 177 0.40 6.21 -1.07
C GLY A 177 -0.28 6.83 0.16
N TYR A 178 -0.51 6.09 1.24
CA TYR A 178 -0.99 6.68 2.50
C TYR A 178 0.17 7.14 3.38
N ILE A 179 -0.06 8.06 4.31
CA ILE A 179 0.95 8.46 5.29
C ILE A 179 1.42 7.23 6.07
N SER A 180 2.71 6.89 6.01
CA SER A 180 3.20 5.59 6.50
C SER A 180 3.15 5.43 8.02
N ASN A 181 3.40 6.49 8.78
CA ASN A 181 3.56 6.44 10.24
C ASN A 181 2.26 6.50 11.05
N ILE A 182 1.09 6.41 10.40
CA ILE A 182 -0.23 6.41 11.07
C ILE A 182 -0.92 5.04 11.02
N TRP A 183 -0.28 4.03 10.42
CA TRP A 183 -0.79 2.67 10.30
C TRP A 183 -0.06 1.72 11.25
N TYR A 184 -0.82 1.01 12.07
CA TYR A 184 -0.32 0.08 13.07
C TYR A 184 -0.51 -1.36 12.60
N VAL A 185 0.54 -2.16 12.68
CA VAL A 185 0.44 -3.61 12.48
C VAL A 185 -0.41 -4.18 13.61
N ILE A 186 -1.45 -4.92 13.24
CA ILE A 186 -2.24 -5.69 14.19
C ILE A 186 -1.78 -7.14 14.12
N THR A 187 -1.54 -7.74 15.28
CA THR A 187 -1.22 -9.17 15.40
C THR A 187 -2.40 -9.89 16.05
N PRO A 188 -2.57 -11.19 15.78
CA PRO A 188 -3.37 -12.05 16.66
C PRO A 188 -2.82 -11.98 18.09
N ASP A 189 -3.71 -12.05 19.08
CA ASP A 189 -3.33 -12.16 20.50
C ASP A 189 -2.70 -13.54 20.82
#